data_AF-A0A2A2RE43-F1
#
_entry.id   AF-A0A2A2RE43-F1
#
_cell.length_a   1.000
_cell.length_b   1.000
_cell.length_c   1.000
_cell.angle_alpha   90.00
_cell.angle_beta   90.00
_cell.angle_gamma   90.00
#
_symmetry.space_group_name_H-M   'P 1'
#
loop_
_entity.id
_entity.type
_entity.pdbx_description
1 polymer ?
#
loop_
_entity_poly.entity_id
_entity_poly.type
_entity_poly.pdbx_seq_one_letter_code
_entity_poly.pdbx_strand_id
1 'polypeptide(L)'
;MKTSLPIFCSCNRPEFAPSLRSQRAFSLIELLAAAAVLCLLAVLALPSMNSLLGSSGRKGAVISVMNTLEQSRVAALEKGRDVFVVFWRRQGTEADAMLVLQKNEADTEWEPLSRWIELPDGVLFYKPDTDDSVFSEDTDLLASQSISPTELPGHPAASELDDVGGIRFNSNGGVAHPDNSSQMVVALTEGVRDSADGNDEILSEQKKINGGFEVITIARYTGRSTLEMSSL
;
A
#
# COMPACT_ATOMS: atom_id res chain seq x y z
N MET A 1 5.10 98.66 24.34
CA MET A 1 4.67 98.13 23.02
C MET A 1 5.66 97.06 22.59
N LYS A 2 5.13 95.89 22.23
CA LYS A 2 5.85 94.67 21.80
C LYS A 2 6.73 94.93 20.58
N THR A 3 7.95 94.37 20.57
CA THR A 3 8.46 93.40 19.56
C THR A 3 9.98 93.22 19.69
N SER A 4 10.45 92.00 19.97
CA SER A 4 11.70 91.46 19.41
C SER A 4 11.70 89.93 19.55
N LEU A 5 12.05 89.26 18.45
CA LEU A 5 11.85 87.85 18.09
C LEU A 5 12.70 86.86 18.92
N PRO A 6 12.28 85.58 19.07
CA PRO A 6 13.19 84.52 19.45
C PRO A 6 14.01 84.01 18.24
N ILE A 7 15.32 83.92 18.45
CA ILE A 7 16.30 83.30 17.55
C ILE A 7 16.02 81.79 17.54
N PHE A 8 15.58 81.26 16.40
CA PHE A 8 15.53 79.82 16.17
C PHE A 8 16.97 79.32 15.96
N CYS A 9 17.48 78.57 16.93
CA CYS A 9 18.71 77.80 16.80
C CYS A 9 18.40 76.57 15.94
N SER A 10 18.82 76.60 14.68
CA SER A 10 18.72 75.46 13.76
C SER A 10 19.73 74.40 14.15
N CYS A 11 19.28 73.34 14.85
CA CYS A 11 20.07 72.13 15.04
C CYS A 11 20.31 71.48 13.68
N ASN A 12 21.53 71.61 13.17
CA ASN A 12 22.03 70.91 12.00
C ASN A 12 22.03 69.40 12.30
N ARG A 13 21.06 68.65 11.76
CA ARG A 13 21.04 67.18 11.87
C ARG A 13 22.05 66.67 10.84
N PRO A 14 23.09 65.90 11.20
CA PRO A 14 23.92 65.25 10.20
C PRO A 14 23.04 64.27 9.43
N GLU A 15 22.72 64.60 8.18
CA GLU A 15 22.21 63.65 7.20
C GLU A 15 23.27 62.56 7.04
N PHE A 16 23.00 61.39 7.63
CA PHE A 16 23.71 60.18 7.25
C PHE A 16 23.32 59.89 5.79
N ALA A 17 24.20 60.26 4.87
CA ALA A 17 24.09 59.84 3.48
C ALA A 17 23.99 58.31 3.46
N PRO A 18 22.95 57.72 2.81
CA PRO A 18 22.91 56.28 2.65
C PRO A 18 24.14 55.86 1.85
N SER A 19 25.05 55.12 2.48
CA SER A 19 26.09 54.43 1.75
C SER A 19 25.37 53.40 0.87
N LEU A 20 25.26 53.71 -0.42
CA LEU A 20 24.85 52.75 -1.43
C LEU A 20 25.91 51.65 -1.45
N ARG A 21 25.75 50.63 -0.59
CA ARG A 21 26.39 49.35 -0.81
C ARG A 21 25.94 48.95 -2.21
N SER A 22 26.90 48.94 -3.14
CA SER A 22 26.72 48.33 -4.45
C SER A 22 26.25 46.90 -4.19
N GLN A 23 24.95 46.67 -4.38
CA GLN A 23 24.41 45.34 -4.43
C GLN A 23 25.01 44.73 -5.69
N ARG A 24 26.03 43.89 -5.50
CA ARG A 24 26.65 43.14 -6.59
C ARG A 24 25.56 42.25 -7.17
N ALA A 25 25.02 42.66 -8.31
CA ALA A 25 24.11 41.85 -9.09
C ALA A 25 24.89 40.63 -9.59
N PHE A 26 24.23 39.47 -9.60
CA PHE A 26 24.78 38.25 -10.15
C PHE A 26 25.10 38.45 -11.62
N SER A 27 26.30 38.04 -12.04
CA SER A 27 26.66 38.08 -13.45
C SER A 27 25.83 37.05 -14.24
N LEU A 28 25.60 37.31 -15.53
CA LEU A 28 24.84 36.40 -16.40
C LEU A 28 25.45 34.99 -16.39
N ILE A 29 26.79 34.89 -16.39
CA ILE A 29 27.50 33.61 -16.35
C ILE A 29 27.31 32.88 -15.01
N GLU A 30 27.20 33.60 -13.90
CA GLU A 30 26.98 33.02 -12.58
C GLU A 30 25.55 32.49 -12.43
N LEU A 31 24.56 33.20 -12.99
CA LEU A 31 23.18 32.72 -13.05
C LEU A 31 23.05 31.49 -13.95
N LEU A 32 23.78 31.45 -15.07
CA LEU A 32 23.84 30.29 -15.96
C LEU A 32 24.51 29.09 -15.28
N ALA A 33 25.63 29.31 -14.58
CA ALA A 33 26.31 28.26 -13.82
C ALA A 33 25.43 27.71 -12.69
N ALA A 34 24.74 28.58 -11.94
CA ALA A 34 23.82 28.17 -10.89
C ALA A 34 22.62 27.37 -11.45
N ALA A 35 22.03 27.80 -12.57
CA ALA A 35 20.95 27.07 -13.23
C ALA A 35 21.43 25.70 -13.73
N ALA A 36 22.63 25.61 -14.31
CA ALA A 36 23.20 24.33 -14.76
C ALA A 36 23.40 23.35 -13.60
N VAL A 37 23.91 23.82 -12.45
CA VAL A 37 24.05 23.00 -11.24
C VAL A 37 22.68 22.56 -10.70
N LEU A 38 21.69 23.46 -10.66
CA LEU A 38 20.34 23.11 -10.22
C LEU A 38 19.68 22.05 -11.12
N CYS A 39 19.81 22.17 -12.44
CA CYS A 39 19.32 21.16 -13.38
C CYS A 39 20.02 19.82 -13.20
N LEU A 40 21.34 19.82 -13.00
CA LEU A 40 22.11 18.59 -12.73
C LEU A 40 21.63 17.90 -11.45
N LEU A 41 21.44 18.67 -10.37
CA LEU A 41 20.95 18.13 -9.10
C LEU A 41 19.52 17.59 -9.23
N ALA A 42 18.65 18.25 -10.00
CA ALA A 42 17.28 17.78 -10.23
C ALA A 42 17.26 16.42 -10.94
N VAL A 43 18.09 16.21 -11.97
CA VAL A 43 18.17 14.93 -12.69
C VAL A 43 18.66 13.80 -11.78
N LEU A 44 19.61 14.09 -10.89
CA LEU A 44 20.13 13.11 -9.93
C LEU A 44 19.13 12.78 -8.80
N ALA A 45 18.15 13.66 -8.53
CA ALA A 45 17.13 13.44 -7.51
C ALA A 45 15.96 12.55 -7.97
N LEU A 46 15.70 12.44 -9.28
CA LEU A 46 14.62 11.61 -9.82
C LEU A 46 14.69 10.12 -9.39
N PRO A 47 15.83 9.41 -9.51
CA PRO A 47 15.87 7.99 -9.15
C PRO A 47 15.63 7.72 -7.66
N SER A 48 16.01 8.64 -6.76
CA SER A 48 15.81 8.47 -5.32
C SER A 48 14.35 8.63 -4.90
N MET A 49 13.59 9.51 -5.58
CA MET A 49 12.16 9.68 -5.34
C MET A 49 11.35 8.44 -5.72
N ASN A 50 11.67 7.81 -6.85
CA ASN A 50 10.99 6.60 -7.30
C ASN A 50 11.25 5.41 -6.34
N SER A 51 12.45 5.31 -5.77
CA SER A 51 12.78 4.28 -4.77
C SER A 51 12.02 4.45 -3.44
N LEU A 52 11.71 5.69 -3.05
CA LEU A 52 11.01 5.97 -1.78
C LEU A 52 9.52 5.68 -1.90
N LEU A 53 8.90 6.07 -3.02
CA LEU A 53 7.47 5.90 -3.26
C LEU A 53 7.04 4.42 -3.32
N GLY A 54 7.82 3.55 -3.99
CA GLY A 54 7.52 2.11 -4.04
C GLY A 54 7.53 1.44 -2.65
N SER A 55 8.58 1.70 -1.86
CA SER A 55 8.76 1.06 -0.55
C SER A 55 7.70 1.45 0.50
N SER A 56 7.13 2.66 0.38
CA SER A 56 6.09 3.13 1.30
C SER A 56 4.74 2.48 1.01
N GLY A 57 4.41 2.27 -0.27
CA GLY A 57 3.18 1.60 -0.69
C GLY A 57 3.13 0.15 -0.19
N ARG A 58 4.21 -0.61 -0.42
CA ARG A 58 4.30 -2.01 0.00
C ARG A 58 4.18 -2.20 1.52
N LYS A 59 4.85 -1.36 2.31
CA LYS A 59 4.69 -1.38 3.78
C LYS A 59 3.26 -1.09 4.22
N GLY A 60 2.61 -0.11 3.58
CA GLY A 60 1.20 0.20 3.83
C GLY A 60 0.29 -0.99 3.51
N ALA A 61 0.54 -1.67 2.38
CA ALA A 61 -0.18 -2.87 1.99
C ALA A 61 -0.03 -4.01 3.00
N VAL A 62 1.20 -4.31 3.43
CA VAL A 62 1.48 -5.33 4.45
C VAL A 62 0.74 -5.03 5.75
N ILE A 63 0.78 -3.79 6.23
CA ILE A 63 0.06 -3.38 7.44
C ILE A 63 -1.45 -3.55 7.25
N SER A 64 -1.98 -3.16 6.09
CA SER A 64 -3.40 -3.29 5.76
C SER A 64 -3.85 -4.77 5.80
N VAL A 65 -3.11 -5.66 5.15
CA VAL A 65 -3.41 -7.11 5.12
C VAL A 65 -3.30 -7.71 6.51
N MET A 66 -2.22 -7.44 7.24
CA MET A 66 -2.02 -7.93 8.61
C MET A 66 -3.13 -7.50 9.56
N ASN A 67 -3.51 -6.22 9.51
CA ASN A 67 -4.59 -5.67 10.33
C ASN A 67 -5.93 -6.33 9.96
N THR A 68 -6.19 -6.54 8.67
CA THR A 68 -7.43 -7.15 8.19
C THR A 68 -7.52 -8.61 8.64
N LEU A 69 -6.43 -9.37 8.54
CA LEU A 69 -6.35 -10.75 9.03
C LEU A 69 -6.61 -10.85 10.53
N GLU A 70 -5.94 -10.00 11.33
CA GLU A 70 -6.12 -10.03 12.78
C GLU A 70 -7.53 -9.58 13.19
N GLN A 71 -8.09 -8.55 12.56
CA GLN A 71 -9.48 -8.13 12.78
C GLN A 71 -10.47 -9.23 12.40
N SER A 72 -10.25 -9.93 11.29
CA SER A 72 -11.10 -11.04 10.84
C SER A 72 -11.09 -12.20 11.83
N ARG A 73 -9.90 -12.55 12.35
CA ARG A 73 -9.73 -13.56 13.40
C ARG A 73 -10.46 -13.17 14.68
N VAL A 74 -10.31 -11.92 15.12
CA VAL A 74 -11.01 -11.40 16.30
C VAL A 74 -12.52 -11.43 16.09
N ALA A 75 -13.01 -11.01 14.92
CA ALA A 75 -14.43 -11.06 14.60
C ALA A 75 -15.00 -12.49 14.63
N ALA A 76 -14.23 -13.48 14.15
CA ALA A 76 -14.63 -14.90 14.21
C ALA A 76 -14.78 -15.39 15.65
N LEU A 77 -13.82 -15.02 16.51
CA LEU A 77 -13.83 -15.36 17.93
C LEU A 77 -14.95 -14.65 18.70
N GLU A 78 -15.13 -13.35 18.48
CA GLU A 78 -16.12 -12.54 19.19
C GLU A 78 -17.55 -12.95 18.85
N LYS A 79 -17.80 -13.29 17.58
CA LYS A 79 -19.12 -13.69 17.10
C LYS A 79 -19.37 -15.19 17.21
N GLY A 80 -18.32 -15.99 17.44
CA GLY A 80 -18.40 -17.45 17.45
C GLY A 80 -18.85 -18.03 16.10
N ARG A 81 -18.53 -17.33 14.99
CA ARG A 81 -18.95 -17.67 13.63
C ARG A 81 -17.77 -17.62 12.67
N ASP A 82 -17.89 -18.28 11.54
CA ASP A 82 -16.86 -18.23 10.52
C ASP A 82 -16.76 -16.84 9.89
N VAL A 83 -15.53 -16.42 9.64
CA VAL A 83 -15.18 -15.20 8.91
C VAL A 83 -14.28 -15.59 7.76
N PHE A 84 -14.59 -15.08 6.57
CA PHE A 84 -13.85 -15.37 5.35
C PHE A 84 -13.20 -14.10 4.81
N VAL A 85 -11.91 -14.15 4.56
CA VAL A 85 -11.16 -13.08 3.91
C VAL A 85 -10.94 -13.51 2.47
N VAL A 86 -11.52 -12.76 1.54
CA VAL A 86 -11.36 -12.94 0.09
C VAL A 86 -10.20 -12.06 -0.37
N PHE A 87 -9.29 -12.63 -1.15
CA PHE A 87 -8.23 -11.91 -1.85
C PHE A 87 -8.52 -11.95 -3.34
N TRP A 88 -8.55 -10.80 -3.98
CA TRP A 88 -8.81 -10.70 -5.40
C TRP A 88 -7.61 -10.10 -6.13
N ARG A 89 -7.04 -10.90 -7.02
CA ARG A 89 -6.00 -10.53 -7.96
C ARG A 89 -6.67 -9.98 -9.21
N ARG A 90 -6.72 -8.65 -9.34
CA ARG A 90 -7.38 -8.00 -10.49
C ARG A 90 -6.46 -7.99 -11.69
N GLN A 91 -7.01 -8.18 -12.88
CA GLN A 91 -6.26 -8.04 -14.11
C GLN A 91 -6.18 -6.56 -14.53
N GLY A 92 -5.09 -6.20 -15.20
CA GLY A 92 -4.88 -4.87 -15.76
C GLY A 92 -4.46 -3.79 -14.75
N THR A 93 -4.99 -2.58 -14.91
CA THR A 93 -4.57 -1.40 -14.14
C THR A 93 -5.30 -1.23 -12.81
N GLU A 94 -6.21 -2.14 -12.48
CA GLU A 94 -6.95 -2.06 -11.23
C GLU A 94 -6.12 -2.55 -10.04
N ALA A 95 -6.35 -1.94 -8.88
CA ALA A 95 -5.69 -2.35 -7.65
C ALA A 95 -6.23 -3.71 -7.17
N ASP A 96 -5.31 -4.59 -6.79
CA ASP A 96 -5.65 -5.80 -6.03
C ASP A 96 -6.41 -5.42 -4.76
N ALA A 97 -7.36 -6.26 -4.36
CA ALA A 97 -8.27 -5.92 -3.28
C ALA A 97 -8.60 -7.11 -2.38
N MET A 98 -9.07 -6.82 -1.17
CA MET A 98 -9.58 -7.83 -0.24
C MET A 98 -10.93 -7.44 0.34
N LEU A 99 -11.72 -8.46 0.71
CA LEU A 99 -13.05 -8.32 1.30
C LEU A 99 -13.19 -9.25 2.49
N VAL A 100 -13.84 -8.78 3.55
CA VAL A 100 -14.16 -9.61 4.71
C VAL A 100 -15.65 -9.94 4.70
N LEU A 101 -15.94 -11.22 4.76
CA LEU A 101 -17.29 -11.80 4.87
C LEU A 101 -17.43 -12.50 6.22
N GLN A 102 -18.65 -12.56 6.73
CA GLN A 102 -19.00 -13.30 7.92
C GLN A 102 -20.21 -14.18 7.60
N LYS A 103 -20.31 -15.36 8.22
CA LYS A 103 -21.57 -16.11 8.15
C LYS A 103 -22.67 -15.43 8.96
N ASN A 104 -23.89 -15.41 8.40
CA ASN A 104 -25.09 -14.91 9.06
C ASN A 104 -25.42 -15.71 10.33
N GLU A 105 -26.39 -15.26 11.14
CA GLU A 105 -26.76 -15.94 12.41
C GLU A 105 -27.29 -17.37 12.19
N ALA A 106 -27.86 -17.64 11.01
CA ALA A 106 -28.38 -18.94 10.63
C ALA A 106 -27.29 -19.88 10.06
N ASP A 107 -26.03 -19.43 9.95
CA ASP A 107 -24.90 -20.16 9.36
C ASP A 107 -25.08 -20.59 7.89
N THR A 108 -25.99 -19.92 7.17
CA THR A 108 -26.48 -20.30 5.83
C THR A 108 -25.93 -19.44 4.71
N GLU A 109 -25.70 -18.15 4.97
CA GLU A 109 -25.28 -17.19 3.94
C GLU A 109 -24.10 -16.35 4.44
N TRP A 110 -23.30 -15.87 3.50
CA TRP A 110 -22.20 -14.94 3.76
C TRP A 110 -22.68 -13.49 3.64
N GLU A 111 -22.46 -12.70 4.69
CA GLU A 111 -22.72 -11.27 4.74
C GLU A 111 -21.40 -10.48 4.73
N PRO A 112 -21.32 -9.33 4.04
CA PRO A 112 -20.14 -8.48 4.09
C PRO A 112 -19.95 -7.86 5.47
N LEU A 113 -18.76 -8.06 6.04
CA LEU A 113 -18.31 -7.34 7.23
C LEU A 113 -17.55 -6.06 6.86
N SER A 114 -16.94 -6.03 5.67
CA SER A 114 -16.24 -4.86 5.14
C SER A 114 -16.73 -4.50 3.73
N ARG A 115 -16.34 -3.31 3.28
CA ARG A 115 -16.25 -3.02 1.83
C ARG A 115 -14.96 -3.61 1.27
N TRP A 116 -14.80 -3.58 -0.07
CA TRP A 116 -13.52 -3.85 -0.70
C TRP A 116 -12.43 -2.90 -0.20
N ILE A 117 -11.31 -3.48 0.20
CA ILE A 117 -10.11 -2.78 0.67
C ILE A 117 -9.06 -2.96 -0.42
N GLU A 118 -8.82 -1.89 -1.17
CA GLU A 118 -7.83 -1.87 -2.25
C GLU A 118 -6.42 -1.71 -1.69
N LEU A 119 -5.46 -2.40 -2.32
CA LEU A 119 -4.05 -2.20 -2.07
C LEU A 119 -3.57 -0.88 -2.70
N PRO A 120 -2.50 -0.27 -2.17
CA PRO A 120 -1.87 0.88 -2.80
C PRO A 120 -1.37 0.57 -4.22
N ASP A 121 -1.38 1.58 -5.09
CA ASP A 121 -0.90 1.45 -6.47
C ASP A 121 0.51 0.87 -6.55
N GLY A 122 0.71 -0.05 -7.49
CA GLY A 122 1.99 -0.72 -7.72
C GLY A 122 2.33 -1.82 -6.71
N VAL A 123 1.39 -2.20 -5.84
CA VAL A 123 1.50 -3.38 -4.97
C VAL A 123 0.47 -4.43 -5.38
N LEU A 124 0.92 -5.66 -5.52
CA LEU A 124 0.12 -6.79 -5.98
C LEU A 124 0.20 -7.93 -4.98
N PHE A 125 -0.88 -8.71 -4.89
CA PHE A 125 -0.80 -10.05 -4.33
C PHE A 125 -0.02 -10.95 -5.29
N TYR A 126 0.98 -11.63 -4.76
CA TYR A 126 1.77 -12.60 -5.47
C TYR A 126 1.22 -14.00 -5.21
N LYS A 127 1.12 -14.80 -6.28
CA LYS A 127 0.78 -16.22 -6.21
C LYS A 127 2.06 -17.05 -6.30
N PRO A 128 2.66 -17.44 -5.16
CA PRO A 128 3.80 -18.35 -5.17
C PRO A 128 3.37 -19.74 -5.65
N ASP A 129 4.30 -20.44 -6.28
CA ASP A 129 4.15 -21.84 -6.72
C ASP A 129 4.34 -22.80 -5.53
N THR A 130 3.41 -22.73 -4.58
CA THR A 130 3.39 -23.55 -3.36
C THR A 130 1.96 -23.81 -2.92
N ASP A 131 1.71 -25.02 -2.40
CA ASP A 131 0.39 -25.45 -1.91
C ASP A 131 -0.06 -24.62 -0.68
N ASP A 132 0.90 -24.05 0.06
CA ASP A 132 0.65 -23.18 1.21
C ASP A 132 0.00 -21.83 0.82
N SER A 133 0.02 -21.46 -0.46
CA SER A 133 -0.50 -20.19 -0.98
C SER A 133 -2.01 -20.06 -0.78
N VAL A 134 -2.49 -18.87 -0.44
CA VAL A 134 -3.94 -18.58 -0.42
C VAL A 134 -4.60 -18.64 -1.80
N PHE A 135 -3.80 -18.72 -2.87
CA PHE A 135 -4.24 -18.76 -4.27
C PHE A 135 -3.96 -20.13 -4.94
N SER A 136 -3.63 -21.17 -4.18
CA SER A 136 -3.40 -22.51 -4.73
C SER A 136 -4.68 -23.10 -5.34
N GLU A 137 -4.57 -23.98 -6.34
CA GLU A 137 -5.75 -24.60 -6.95
C GLU A 137 -6.53 -25.49 -5.96
N ASP A 138 -5.82 -26.06 -4.97
CA ASP A 138 -6.42 -26.81 -3.87
C ASP A 138 -7.13 -25.92 -2.83
N THR A 139 -6.83 -24.61 -2.78
CA THR A 139 -7.63 -23.61 -2.03
C THR A 139 -8.88 -23.19 -2.81
N ASP A 140 -9.60 -24.15 -3.38
CA ASP A 140 -11.00 -23.99 -3.81
C ASP A 140 -11.95 -23.84 -2.59
N LEU A 141 -11.52 -23.07 -1.60
CA LEU A 141 -12.28 -22.61 -0.46
C LEU A 141 -13.47 -21.77 -0.94
N LEU A 142 -13.38 -21.08 -2.06
CA LEU A 142 -14.54 -20.38 -2.61
C LEU A 142 -15.62 -21.35 -3.10
N ALA A 143 -15.29 -22.37 -3.91
CA ALA A 143 -16.30 -23.34 -4.33
C ALA A 143 -16.75 -24.26 -3.19
N SER A 144 -15.85 -24.67 -2.29
CA SER A 144 -16.21 -25.50 -1.13
C SER A 144 -17.00 -24.75 -0.05
N GLN A 145 -16.93 -23.41 0.00
CA GLN A 145 -17.77 -22.58 0.88
C GLN A 145 -19.04 -22.06 0.19
N SER A 146 -19.33 -22.50 -1.05
CA SER A 146 -20.49 -22.07 -1.84
C SER A 146 -20.60 -20.54 -1.98
N ILE A 147 -19.45 -19.84 -1.97
CA ILE A 147 -19.44 -18.39 -2.19
C ILE A 147 -19.49 -18.19 -3.70
N SER A 148 -20.64 -17.74 -4.21
CA SER A 148 -20.73 -17.35 -5.61
C SER A 148 -20.03 -16.00 -5.81
N PRO A 149 -19.04 -15.91 -6.72
CA PRO A 149 -18.44 -14.65 -7.15
C PRO A 149 -19.46 -13.54 -7.50
N THR A 150 -20.64 -13.94 -8.01
CA THR A 150 -21.71 -13.01 -8.42
C THR A 150 -22.52 -12.42 -7.27
N GLU A 151 -22.39 -12.99 -6.07
CA GLU A 151 -23.11 -12.56 -4.86
C GLU A 151 -22.25 -11.63 -3.98
N LEU A 152 -20.99 -11.40 -4.36
CA LEU A 152 -20.12 -10.51 -3.62
C LEU A 152 -20.58 -9.04 -3.74
N PRO A 153 -20.75 -8.34 -2.60
CA PRO A 153 -21.28 -6.99 -2.59
C PRO A 153 -20.32 -6.00 -3.24
N GLY A 154 -20.87 -5.17 -4.13
CA GLY A 154 -20.12 -4.16 -4.86
C GLY A 154 -19.15 -4.70 -5.91
N HIS A 155 -19.29 -5.98 -6.29
CA HIS A 155 -18.41 -6.62 -7.25
C HIS A 155 -18.88 -6.47 -8.71
N PRO A 156 -17.95 -6.36 -9.69
CA PRO A 156 -18.26 -6.66 -11.09
C PRO A 156 -18.74 -8.11 -11.32
N ALA A 157 -19.21 -8.44 -12.53
CA ALA A 157 -19.79 -9.75 -12.81
C ALA A 157 -18.86 -10.91 -12.42
N ALA A 158 -19.41 -12.09 -12.10
CA ALA A 158 -18.64 -13.28 -11.72
C ALA A 158 -17.54 -13.69 -12.72
N SER A 159 -17.67 -13.25 -13.98
CA SER A 159 -16.66 -13.41 -15.04
C SER A 159 -15.43 -12.50 -14.90
N GLU A 160 -15.37 -11.64 -13.88
CA GLU A 160 -14.24 -10.73 -13.62
C GLU A 160 -13.45 -11.13 -12.34
N LEU A 161 -13.90 -12.17 -11.63
CA LEU A 161 -13.22 -12.82 -10.48
C LEU A 161 -12.34 -13.96 -10.97
N ASP A 162 -11.47 -13.68 -11.94
CA ASP A 162 -10.67 -14.71 -12.61
C ASP A 162 -9.57 -15.31 -11.72
N ASP A 163 -9.12 -14.58 -10.69
CA ASP A 163 -8.06 -15.03 -9.80
C ASP A 163 -8.32 -14.58 -8.35
N VAL A 164 -8.82 -15.51 -7.56
CA VAL A 164 -9.31 -15.23 -6.22
C VAL A 164 -8.79 -16.29 -5.27
N GLY A 165 -8.28 -15.84 -4.14
CA GLY A 165 -7.87 -16.67 -3.03
C GLY A 165 -8.69 -16.38 -1.80
N GLY A 166 -8.52 -17.19 -0.75
CA GLY A 166 -9.23 -16.92 0.49
C GLY A 166 -8.68 -17.62 1.72
N ILE A 167 -9.01 -17.05 2.87
CA ILE A 167 -8.73 -17.63 4.19
C ILE A 167 -10.04 -17.65 4.98
N ARG A 168 -10.42 -18.83 5.50
CA ARG A 168 -11.53 -18.96 6.47
C ARG A 168 -10.98 -19.03 7.89
N PHE A 169 -11.30 -18.06 8.72
CA PHE A 169 -11.18 -18.16 10.16
C PHE A 169 -12.41 -18.86 10.73
N ASN A 170 -12.20 -19.90 11.52
CA ASN A 170 -13.27 -20.57 12.25
C ASN A 170 -13.56 -19.88 13.59
N SER A 171 -14.67 -20.26 14.22
CA SER A 171 -15.10 -19.74 15.53
C SER A 171 -14.10 -19.95 16.67
N ASN A 172 -13.08 -20.80 16.48
CA ASN A 172 -12.01 -21.06 17.44
C ASN A 172 -10.73 -20.26 17.12
N GLY A 173 -10.76 -19.43 16.08
CA GLY A 173 -9.64 -18.60 15.64
C GLY A 173 -8.58 -19.33 14.82
N GLY A 174 -8.77 -20.62 14.52
CA GLY A 174 -7.94 -21.35 13.56
C GLY A 174 -8.35 -21.04 12.12
N VAL A 175 -7.51 -21.39 11.15
CA VAL A 175 -7.82 -21.26 9.72
C VAL A 175 -8.12 -22.61 9.08
N ALA A 176 -9.10 -22.63 8.18
CA ALA A 176 -9.33 -23.76 7.30
C ALA A 176 -8.23 -23.79 6.24
N HIS A 177 -7.68 -24.97 6.00
CA HIS A 177 -6.60 -25.19 5.05
C HIS A 177 -6.93 -26.45 4.25
N PRO A 178 -6.79 -26.45 2.91
CA PRO A 178 -7.12 -27.60 2.09
C PRO A 178 -6.20 -28.80 2.38
N ASP A 179 -4.92 -28.55 2.70
CA ASP A 179 -3.93 -29.59 2.85
C ASP A 179 -3.53 -29.91 4.31
N ASN A 180 -2.49 -30.72 4.45
CA ASN A 180 -1.87 -31.05 5.73
C ASN A 180 -0.85 -30.01 6.19
N SER A 181 -0.71 -28.88 5.49
CA SER A 181 0.22 -27.84 5.93
C SER A 181 -0.15 -27.29 7.31
N SER A 182 0.88 -26.85 8.03
CA SER A 182 0.74 -26.14 9.29
C SER A 182 0.50 -24.64 9.13
N GLN A 183 0.58 -24.12 7.90
CA GLN A 183 0.53 -22.69 7.63
C GLN A 183 -0.13 -22.36 6.29
N MET A 184 -0.58 -21.12 6.15
CA MET A 184 -0.99 -20.50 4.89
C MET A 184 -0.12 -19.29 4.60
N VAL A 185 0.06 -18.96 3.33
CA VAL A 185 0.94 -17.88 2.89
C VAL A 185 0.19 -16.90 2.00
N VAL A 186 0.27 -15.62 2.37
CA VAL A 186 -0.10 -14.47 1.52
C VAL A 186 1.19 -13.73 1.19
N ALA A 187 1.54 -13.65 -0.09
CA ALA A 187 2.72 -12.91 -0.52
C ALA A 187 2.31 -11.60 -1.21
N LEU A 188 3.08 -10.54 -0.98
CA LEU A 188 2.94 -9.25 -1.66
C LEU A 188 4.20 -8.90 -2.43
N THR A 189 4.05 -8.26 -3.58
CA THR A 189 5.16 -7.78 -4.42
C THR A 189 4.89 -6.39 -4.95
N GLU A 190 5.94 -5.69 -5.37
CA GLU A 190 5.81 -4.43 -6.12
C GLU A 190 5.92 -4.72 -7.62
N GLY A 191 4.91 -4.30 -8.39
CA GLY A 191 4.76 -4.72 -9.78
C GLY A 191 3.58 -4.06 -10.48
N VAL A 192 3.44 -4.38 -11.76
CA VAL A 192 2.23 -4.16 -12.55
C VAL A 192 1.77 -5.52 -13.06
N ARG A 193 0.47 -5.79 -13.06
CA ARG A 193 -0.05 -7.03 -13.67
C ARG A 193 -0.33 -6.76 -15.14
N ASP A 194 0.21 -7.60 -16.02
CA ASP A 194 -0.09 -7.49 -17.44
C ASP A 194 -1.59 -7.73 -17.66
N SER A 195 -2.20 -6.84 -18.45
CA SER A 195 -3.62 -6.88 -18.78
C SER A 195 -3.98 -8.02 -19.74
N ALA A 196 -3.00 -8.57 -20.46
CA ALA A 196 -3.24 -9.60 -21.49
C ALA A 196 -3.20 -11.03 -20.94
N ASP A 197 -2.21 -11.34 -20.10
CA ASP A 197 -1.95 -12.71 -19.63
C ASP A 197 -2.13 -12.89 -18.12
N GLY A 198 -2.42 -11.82 -17.36
CA GLY A 198 -2.54 -11.87 -15.89
C GLY A 198 -1.22 -12.15 -15.16
N ASN A 199 -0.11 -12.18 -15.88
CA ASN A 199 1.22 -12.39 -15.33
C ASN A 199 1.68 -11.15 -14.55
N ASP A 200 2.29 -11.37 -13.39
CA ASP A 200 2.86 -10.30 -12.58
C ASP A 200 4.19 -9.83 -13.22
N GLU A 201 4.21 -8.65 -13.83
CA GLU A 201 5.46 -7.97 -14.20
C GLU A 201 6.08 -7.36 -12.94
N ILE A 202 6.86 -8.19 -12.25
CA ILE A 202 7.63 -7.75 -11.08
C ILE A 202 8.76 -6.83 -11.56
N LEU A 203 8.88 -5.66 -10.93
CA LEU A 203 9.70 -4.51 -11.39
C LEU A 203 11.20 -4.79 -11.67
N SER A 204 11.73 -5.98 -11.37
CA SER A 204 12.95 -6.54 -11.99
C SER A 204 13.26 -7.94 -11.45
N GLU A 205 13.90 -8.78 -12.28
CA GLU A 205 14.51 -10.06 -11.86
C GLU A 205 15.47 -9.89 -10.67
N GLN A 206 16.18 -8.77 -10.61
CA GLN A 206 17.10 -8.47 -9.52
C GLN A 206 16.40 -8.17 -8.19
N LYS A 207 15.14 -7.70 -8.24
CA LYS A 207 14.32 -7.48 -7.04
C LYS A 207 13.72 -8.78 -6.52
N LYS A 208 13.39 -9.75 -7.40
CA LYS A 208 12.98 -11.11 -6.98
C LYS A 208 14.07 -11.77 -6.12
N ILE A 209 15.32 -11.70 -6.57
CA ILE A 209 16.48 -12.34 -5.90
C ILE A 209 16.81 -11.70 -4.54
N ASN A 210 16.54 -10.40 -4.34
CA ASN A 210 16.93 -9.65 -3.15
C ASN A 210 15.80 -9.50 -2.09
N GLY A 211 14.79 -10.37 -2.08
CA GLY A 211 13.66 -10.23 -1.14
C GLY A 211 12.62 -9.22 -1.61
N GLY A 212 12.25 -9.30 -2.89
CA GLY A 212 11.21 -8.49 -3.51
C GLY A 212 9.81 -8.77 -2.97
N PHE A 213 9.67 -9.83 -2.17
CA PHE A 213 8.41 -10.32 -1.64
C PHE A 213 8.33 -10.08 -0.13
N GLU A 214 7.16 -9.64 0.31
CA GLU A 214 6.78 -9.63 1.72
C GLU A 214 5.83 -10.81 1.93
N VAL A 215 6.23 -11.76 2.77
CA VAL A 215 5.51 -13.01 2.95
C VAL A 215 4.83 -12.99 4.30
N ILE A 216 3.51 -13.04 4.30
CA ILE A 216 2.70 -13.14 5.50
C ILE A 216 2.30 -14.60 5.66
N THR A 217 2.81 -15.22 6.73
CA THR A 217 2.48 -16.59 7.09
C THR A 217 1.39 -16.59 8.15
N ILE A 218 0.38 -17.44 7.99
CA ILE A 218 -0.74 -17.62 8.93
C ILE A 218 -0.69 -19.02 9.51
N ALA A 219 -0.55 -19.14 10.82
CA ALA A 219 -0.50 -20.45 11.48
C ALA A 219 -1.88 -21.13 11.52
N ARG A 220 -1.97 -22.38 11.04
CA ARG A 220 -3.24 -23.11 10.88
C ARG A 220 -4.10 -23.14 12.15
N TYR A 221 -3.52 -23.55 13.27
CA TYR A 221 -4.28 -23.82 14.49
C TYR A 221 -4.63 -22.57 15.30
N THR A 222 -3.92 -21.46 15.09
CA THR A 222 -4.07 -20.24 15.90
C THR A 222 -4.56 -19.04 15.10
N GLY A 223 -4.53 -19.13 13.77
CA GLY A 223 -4.85 -18.03 12.85
C GLY A 223 -3.93 -16.83 12.97
N ARG A 224 -2.81 -16.94 13.71
CA ARG A 224 -1.89 -15.83 13.92
C ARG A 224 -1.09 -15.59 12.66
N SER A 225 -1.04 -14.32 12.25
CA SER A 225 -0.22 -13.86 11.14
C SER A 225 1.17 -13.44 11.62
N THR A 226 2.19 -13.77 10.85
CA THR A 226 3.59 -13.37 11.05
C THR A 226 4.18 -12.90 9.74
N LEU A 227 4.94 -11.81 9.78
CA LEU A 227 5.63 -11.29 8.61
C LEU A 227 7.04 -11.88 8.53
N GLU A 228 7.35 -12.51 7.41
CA GLU A 228 8.70 -12.94 7.04
C GLU A 228 9.12 -12.22 5.77
N MET A 229 10.32 -11.64 5.80
CA MET A 229 10.92 -11.06 4.61
C MET A 229 11.72 -12.16 3.92
N SER A 230 11.26 -12.62 2.76
CA SER A 230 11.85 -13.78 2.06
C SER A 230 12.16 -13.46 0.60
N SER A 231 13.25 -14.04 0.09
CA SER A 231 13.45 -14.26 -1.34
C SER A 231 12.77 -15.59 -1.67
N LEU A 232 11.51 -15.53 -2.11
CA LEU A 232 10.79 -16.71 -2.63
C LEU A 232 11.44 -17.22 -3.92
#